data_AF-A0A357CUC7-F1
#
_entry.id   AF-A0A357CUC7-F1
#
_cell.length_a   1.000
_cell.length_b   1.000
_cell.length_c   1.000
_cell.angle_alpha   90.00
_cell.angle_beta   90.00
_cell.angle_gamma   90.00
#
_symmetry.space_group_name_H-M   'P 1'
#
loop_
_entity.id
_entity.type
_entity.pdbx_description
1 polymer ?
#
loop_
_entity_poly.entity_id
_entity_poly.type
_entity_poly.pdbx_seq_one_letter_code
_entity_poly.pdbx_strand_id
1 'polypeptide(L)'
;MSSNEYNKSNKTPADSRRALPTNPAPKKQPVKRKPKRKSSPAKRQRIAAVLILLLTLYLVISLLIGGFIYFSFNKTGKSGNIYSLRLYHAEKRTASFDSNTVNNTYGLYVPFTALSEICGLGIAGDDGTVIILLSPDGGTIECINNSSLVYINENAVRLSAPVLFEAEDYKIPIDLIESYLSGVEVNYDKTKMLCTVTAPEKSENITLKVQIPKEISKPYFPDEYKTYSETSDISQ
;
A
#
# COMPACT_ATOMS: atom_id res chain seq x y z
N MET A 1 88.87 -97.78 -9.75
CA MET A 1 88.03 -98.59 -8.85
C MET A 1 87.70 -97.67 -7.69
N SER A 2 86.48 -97.32 -7.33
CA SER A 2 85.13 -97.70 -7.74
C SER A 2 84.31 -96.41 -7.60
N SER A 3 83.53 -96.01 -8.60
CA SER A 3 82.17 -96.50 -8.84
C SER A 3 81.19 -96.14 -7.72
N ASN A 4 80.08 -95.58 -8.19
CA ASN A 4 78.72 -95.65 -7.67
C ASN A 4 78.25 -94.46 -6.83
N GLU A 5 77.32 -93.65 -7.32
CA GLU A 5 75.93 -93.93 -7.78
C GLU A 5 74.92 -93.73 -6.65
N TYR A 6 73.85 -93.01 -7.01
CA TYR A 6 72.50 -93.06 -6.44
C TYR A 6 72.34 -92.53 -4.99
N ASN A 7 71.23 -91.91 -4.59
CA ASN A 7 69.90 -91.77 -5.15
C ASN A 7 69.16 -90.62 -4.44
N LYS A 8 68.08 -90.14 -5.08
CA LYS A 8 66.81 -89.64 -4.52
C LYS A 8 66.78 -89.02 -3.12
N SER A 9 66.13 -87.85 -3.02
CA SER A 9 64.76 -87.73 -2.48
C SER A 9 64.44 -86.30 -2.05
N ASN A 10 63.43 -85.74 -2.71
CA ASN A 10 62.31 -84.94 -2.18
C ASN A 10 62.49 -83.75 -1.22
N LYS A 11 61.63 -82.76 -1.53
CA LYS A 11 60.93 -81.81 -0.65
C LYS A 11 61.69 -80.56 -0.22
N THR A 12 61.35 -79.46 -0.90
CA THR A 12 61.27 -78.10 -0.36
C THR A 12 60.41 -78.08 0.91
N PRO A 13 60.71 -77.23 1.90
CA PRO A 13 60.11 -75.89 1.88
C PRO A 13 61.01 -74.78 2.46
N ALA A 14 60.43 -73.58 2.48
CA ALA A 14 60.78 -72.41 3.29
C ALA A 14 61.80 -71.42 2.71
N ASP A 15 61.23 -70.47 1.96
CA ASP A 15 61.14 -69.06 2.35
C ASP A 15 62.33 -68.48 3.15
N SER A 16 63.09 -67.60 2.49
CA SER A 16 63.88 -66.57 3.17
C SER A 16 64.05 -65.37 2.24
N ARG A 17 63.28 -64.32 2.53
CA ARG A 17 63.51 -62.97 2.03
C ARG A 17 64.89 -62.49 2.45
N ARG A 18 65.72 -62.04 1.50
CA ARG A 18 66.77 -61.06 1.78
C ARG A 18 67.04 -60.17 0.55
N ALA A 19 66.77 -58.88 0.79
CA ALA A 19 67.29 -57.64 0.20
C ALA A 19 67.91 -57.60 -1.22
N LEU A 20 67.36 -56.65 -2.00
CA LEU A 20 67.90 -55.73 -3.04
C LEU A 20 69.42 -55.73 -3.32
N PRO A 21 69.91 -55.17 -4.47
CA PRO A 21 69.22 -54.36 -5.48
C PRO A 21 69.59 -54.73 -6.94
N THR A 22 68.96 -54.11 -7.94
CA THR A 22 69.62 -53.39 -9.05
C THR A 22 68.54 -52.95 -10.03
N ASN A 23 68.39 -51.63 -10.16
CA ASN A 23 67.56 -50.95 -11.14
C ASN A 23 67.84 -51.46 -12.57
N PRO A 24 66.81 -51.46 -13.44
CA PRO A 24 66.91 -50.50 -14.52
C PRO A 24 65.62 -49.68 -14.71
N ALA A 25 65.81 -48.37 -14.60
CA ALA A 25 65.06 -47.25 -15.20
C ALA A 25 63.63 -47.50 -15.73
N PRO A 26 62.62 -46.78 -15.21
CA PRO A 26 61.45 -46.41 -15.99
C PRO A 26 61.71 -45.09 -16.74
N LYS A 27 61.51 -45.16 -18.06
CA LYS A 27 61.55 -44.06 -19.04
C LYS A 27 60.84 -42.80 -18.52
N LYS A 28 61.56 -41.68 -18.46
CA LYS A 28 60.96 -40.35 -18.29
C LYS A 28 60.11 -40.03 -19.52
N GLN A 29 58.79 -40.18 -19.41
CA GLN A 29 57.87 -39.54 -20.36
C GLN A 29 57.91 -38.02 -20.16
N PRO A 30 58.01 -37.21 -21.22
CA PRO A 30 57.94 -35.77 -21.07
C PRO A 30 56.50 -35.40 -20.68
N VAL A 31 56.33 -34.91 -19.45
CA VAL A 31 55.08 -34.29 -18.99
C VAL A 31 54.79 -33.12 -19.93
N LYS A 32 53.82 -33.29 -20.83
CA LYS A 32 53.25 -32.19 -21.62
C LYS A 32 52.64 -31.19 -20.64
N ARG A 33 53.40 -30.15 -20.29
CA ARG A 33 52.91 -29.00 -19.56
C ARG A 33 51.78 -28.37 -20.39
N LYS A 34 50.53 -28.55 -19.97
CA LYS A 34 49.39 -27.83 -20.56
C LYS A 34 49.71 -26.33 -20.46
N PRO A 35 49.65 -25.55 -21.55
CA PRO A 35 49.88 -24.12 -21.45
C PRO A 35 48.83 -23.53 -20.52
N LYS A 36 49.28 -22.92 -19.40
CA LYS A 36 48.42 -22.01 -18.61
C LYS A 36 47.97 -20.93 -19.58
N ARG A 37 46.73 -21.04 -20.09
CA ARG A 37 46.08 -20.00 -20.90
C ARG A 37 46.08 -18.74 -20.05
N LYS A 38 47.04 -17.84 -20.31
CA LYS A 38 46.98 -16.46 -19.81
C LYS A 38 45.65 -15.91 -20.33
N SER A 39 44.69 -15.68 -19.43
CA SER A 39 43.42 -15.09 -19.83
C SER A 39 43.74 -13.74 -20.46
N SER A 40 43.53 -13.63 -21.78
CA SER A 40 43.85 -12.39 -22.48
C SER A 40 43.06 -11.24 -21.82
N PRO A 41 43.68 -10.07 -21.60
CA PRO A 41 42.99 -8.92 -20.99
C PRO A 41 41.71 -8.54 -21.75
N ALA A 42 41.69 -8.78 -23.06
CA ALA A 42 40.51 -8.61 -23.92
C ALA A 42 39.31 -9.50 -23.53
N LYS A 43 39.53 -10.73 -23.04
CA LYS A 43 38.43 -11.59 -22.54
C LYS A 43 37.91 -11.11 -21.19
N ARG A 44 38.79 -10.61 -20.31
CA ARG A 44 38.39 -10.03 -19.02
C ARG A 44 37.59 -8.73 -19.19
N GLN A 45 37.96 -7.90 -20.16
CA GLN A 45 37.22 -6.67 -20.49
C GLN A 45 35.80 -6.96 -21.00
N ARG A 46 35.63 -7.98 -21.85
CA ARG A 46 34.30 -8.41 -22.32
C ARG A 46 33.44 -8.98 -21.19
N ILE A 47 34.03 -9.78 -20.30
CA ILE A 47 33.33 -10.32 -19.13
C ILE A 47 32.95 -9.20 -18.16
N ALA A 48 33.85 -8.24 -17.92
CA ALA A 48 33.59 -7.07 -17.09
C ALA A 48 32.47 -6.19 -17.68
N ALA A 49 32.48 -5.96 -18.99
CA ALA A 49 31.41 -5.21 -19.66
C ALA A 49 30.05 -5.90 -19.54
N VAL A 50 29.99 -7.23 -19.69
CA VAL A 50 28.76 -8.01 -19.48
C VAL A 50 28.31 -7.97 -18.03
N LEU A 51 29.24 -8.03 -17.07
CA LEU A 51 28.96 -7.91 -15.64
C LEU A 51 28.42 -6.53 -15.27
N ILE A 52 29.01 -5.47 -15.83
CA ILE A 52 28.55 -4.09 -15.66
C ILE A 52 27.15 -3.93 -16.26
N LEU A 53 26.92 -4.45 -17.47
CA LEU A 53 25.61 -4.39 -18.11
C LEU A 53 24.54 -5.10 -17.27
N LEU A 54 24.85 -6.31 -16.77
CA LEU A 54 23.93 -7.08 -15.92
C LEU A 54 23.69 -6.37 -14.59
N LEU A 55 24.70 -5.76 -13.99
CA LEU A 55 24.58 -4.96 -12.77
C LEU A 55 23.71 -3.72 -13.00
N THR A 56 23.90 -3.00 -14.11
CA THR A 56 23.07 -1.83 -14.45
C THR A 56 21.62 -2.25 -14.70
N LEU A 57 21.40 -3.36 -15.39
CA LEU A 57 20.05 -3.89 -15.64
C LEU A 57 19.38 -4.31 -14.33
N TYR A 58 20.11 -4.98 -13.43
CA TYR A 58 19.63 -5.33 -12.11
C TYR A 58 19.23 -4.09 -11.31
N LEU A 59 20.08 -3.04 -11.31
CA LEU A 59 19.77 -1.77 -10.64
C LEU A 59 18.52 -1.10 -11.22
N VAL A 60 18.35 -1.07 -12.54
CA VAL A 60 17.16 -0.50 -13.18
C VAL A 60 15.91 -1.29 -12.80
N ILE A 61 15.96 -2.62 -12.84
CA ILE A 61 14.83 -3.48 -12.44
C ILE A 61 14.51 -3.29 -10.95
N SER A 62 15.52 -3.25 -10.08
CA SER A 62 15.33 -2.97 -8.65
C SER A 62 14.73 -1.58 -8.41
N LEU A 63 15.13 -0.57 -9.20
CA LEU A 63 14.56 0.78 -9.12
C LEU A 63 13.11 0.80 -9.60
N LEU A 64 12.78 0.04 -10.66
CA LEU A 64 11.40 -0.08 -11.15
C LEU A 64 10.51 -0.80 -10.14
N ILE A 65 10.97 -1.89 -9.54
CA ILE A 65 10.24 -2.61 -8.50
C ILE A 65 10.08 -1.74 -7.25
N GLY A 66 11.17 -1.13 -6.79
CA GLY A 66 11.16 -0.22 -5.64
C GLY A 66 10.27 1.00 -5.89
N GLY A 67 10.30 1.57 -7.09
CA GLY A 67 9.45 2.67 -7.51
C GLY A 67 7.98 2.27 -7.61
N PHE A 68 7.68 1.07 -8.12
CA PHE A 68 6.33 0.52 -8.16
C PHE A 68 5.77 0.28 -6.75
N ILE A 69 6.57 -0.31 -5.87
CA ILE A 69 6.22 -0.52 -4.45
C ILE A 69 6.03 0.82 -3.75
N TYR A 70 6.96 1.77 -3.94
CA TYR A 70 6.87 3.12 -3.37
C TYR A 70 5.62 3.86 -3.86
N PHE A 71 5.32 3.81 -5.16
CA PHE A 71 4.13 4.41 -5.74
C PHE A 71 2.83 3.76 -5.22
N SER A 72 2.83 2.44 -5.03
CA SER A 72 1.72 1.71 -4.43
C SER A 72 1.49 2.13 -2.97
N PHE A 73 2.55 2.25 -2.18
CA PHE A 73 2.46 2.74 -0.80
C PHE A 73 2.08 4.23 -0.73
N ASN A 74 2.54 5.08 -1.65
CA ASN A 74 2.16 6.50 -1.69
C ASN A 74 0.71 6.72 -2.16
N LYS A 75 0.09 5.74 -2.85
CA LYS A 75 -1.36 5.72 -3.10
C LYS A 75 -2.17 5.24 -1.91
N THR A 76 -1.52 4.62 -0.92
CA THR A 76 -2.12 4.31 0.37
C THR A 76 -2.08 5.59 1.21
N GLY A 77 -2.93 6.54 0.84
CA GLY A 77 -3.25 7.70 1.66
C GLY A 77 -3.56 7.21 3.07
N LYS A 78 -3.10 7.99 4.05
CA LYS A 78 -3.12 7.72 5.48
C LYS A 78 -4.52 7.29 5.99
N SER A 79 -4.95 6.05 5.77
CA SER A 79 -6.11 5.47 6.44
C SER A 79 -5.58 4.47 7.47
N GLY A 80 -5.57 4.89 8.72
CA GLY A 80 -4.88 4.19 9.80
C GLY A 80 -5.49 2.84 10.16
N ASN A 81 -6.67 2.46 9.65
CA ASN A 81 -7.30 1.15 9.85
C ASN A 81 -8.31 0.88 8.73
N ILE A 82 -8.32 -0.33 8.18
CA ILE A 82 -9.23 -0.79 7.12
C ILE A 82 -10.46 -1.43 7.79
N TYR A 83 -11.66 -0.91 7.54
CA TYR A 83 -12.90 -1.38 8.19
C TYR A 83 -13.89 -2.00 7.20
N SER A 84 -14.51 -3.13 7.55
CA SER A 84 -15.74 -3.56 6.87
C SER A 84 -16.93 -2.71 7.33
N LEU A 85 -17.97 -2.58 6.51
CA LEU A 85 -19.13 -1.73 6.81
C LEU A 85 -20.41 -2.57 6.92
N ARG A 86 -21.20 -2.33 7.96
CA ARG A 86 -22.55 -2.90 8.11
C ARG A 86 -23.57 -1.81 8.41
N LEU A 87 -24.71 -1.90 7.74
CA LEU A 87 -25.83 -0.98 7.93
C LEU A 87 -26.99 -1.73 8.59
N TYR A 88 -27.55 -1.12 9.63
CA TYR A 88 -28.70 -1.63 10.37
C TYR A 88 -29.83 -0.60 10.33
N HIS A 89 -31.05 -1.08 10.12
CA HIS A 89 -32.28 -0.32 10.26
C HIS A 89 -33.21 -1.07 11.21
N ALA A 90 -33.65 -0.42 12.29
CA ALA A 90 -34.49 -1.04 13.32
C ALA A 90 -33.91 -2.38 13.83
N GLU A 91 -32.62 -2.40 14.15
CA GLU A 91 -31.86 -3.59 14.59
C GLU A 91 -31.72 -4.74 13.57
N LYS A 92 -32.33 -4.62 12.39
CA LYS A 92 -32.17 -5.58 11.29
C LYS A 92 -31.02 -5.15 10.39
N ARG A 93 -30.14 -6.10 10.04
CA ARG A 93 -29.05 -5.85 9.08
C ARG A 93 -29.64 -5.67 7.68
N THR A 94 -29.47 -4.48 7.11
CA THR A 94 -29.93 -4.13 5.76
C THR A 94 -28.86 -4.42 4.73
N ALA A 95 -27.63 -3.95 4.98
CA ALA A 95 -26.52 -4.12 4.05
C ALA A 95 -25.21 -4.48 4.76
N SER A 96 -24.31 -5.15 4.04
CA SER A 96 -22.96 -5.48 4.50
C SER A 96 -22.01 -5.37 3.33
N PHE A 97 -20.92 -4.63 3.52
CA PHE A 97 -19.91 -4.41 2.50
C PHE A 97 -18.56 -4.90 2.99
N ASP A 98 -17.79 -5.50 2.09
CA ASP A 98 -16.41 -5.86 2.36
C ASP A 98 -15.54 -4.60 2.41
N SER A 99 -14.48 -4.69 3.21
CA SER A 99 -13.47 -3.65 3.39
C SER A 99 -12.92 -3.08 2.08
N ASN A 100 -12.69 -3.92 1.06
CA ASN A 100 -12.15 -3.47 -0.23
C ASN A 100 -13.11 -2.56 -1.02
N THR A 101 -14.41 -2.63 -0.76
CA THR A 101 -15.44 -1.87 -1.48
C THR A 101 -15.70 -0.51 -0.88
N VAL A 102 -15.46 -0.35 0.42
CA VAL A 102 -15.84 0.84 1.20
C VAL A 102 -14.64 1.66 1.68
N ASN A 103 -13.43 1.11 1.65
CA ASN A 103 -12.22 1.86 1.98
C ASN A 103 -11.52 2.31 0.70
N ASN A 104 -11.11 3.56 0.66
CA ASN A 104 -10.25 4.10 -0.38
C ASN A 104 -9.10 4.93 0.23
N THR A 105 -8.35 5.60 -0.64
CA THR A 105 -7.20 6.46 -0.26
C THR A 105 -7.57 7.58 0.73
N TYR A 106 -8.83 8.04 0.74
CA TYR A 106 -9.31 9.11 1.62
C TYR A 106 -9.94 8.60 2.92
N GLY A 107 -10.33 7.33 2.99
CA GLY A 107 -10.88 6.72 4.20
C GLY A 107 -12.05 5.78 3.93
N LEU A 108 -12.98 5.71 4.89
CA LEU A 108 -14.16 4.86 4.83
C LEU A 108 -15.36 5.62 4.24
N TYR A 109 -16.04 4.99 3.30
CA TYR A 109 -17.16 5.52 2.55
C TYR A 109 -18.39 4.64 2.64
N VAL A 110 -19.55 5.26 2.55
CA VAL A 110 -20.85 4.60 2.52
C VAL A 110 -21.49 4.84 1.15
N PRO A 111 -21.94 3.78 0.45
CA PRO A 111 -22.72 3.94 -0.78
C PRO A 111 -24.04 4.66 -0.49
N PHE A 112 -24.37 5.70 -1.25
CA PHE A 112 -25.56 6.52 -1.03
C PHE A 112 -26.84 5.68 -1.12
N THR A 113 -26.94 4.77 -2.08
CA THR A 113 -28.13 3.92 -2.24
C THR A 113 -28.42 3.09 -0.98
N ALA A 114 -27.39 2.56 -0.34
CA ALA A 114 -27.56 1.80 0.91
C ALA A 114 -27.87 2.72 2.11
N LEU A 115 -27.33 3.93 2.10
CA LEU A 115 -27.61 4.93 3.13
C LEU A 115 -29.06 5.45 3.04
N SER A 116 -29.56 5.68 1.83
CA SER A 116 -30.92 6.18 1.60
C SER A 116 -31.98 5.16 2.02
N GLU A 117 -31.71 3.86 1.87
CA GLU A 117 -32.59 2.78 2.35
C GLU A 117 -32.78 2.80 3.87
N ILE A 118 -31.73 3.13 4.63
CA ILE A 118 -31.80 3.11 6.11
C ILE A 118 -32.20 4.47 6.70
N CYS A 119 -31.92 5.57 6.01
CA CYS A 119 -32.15 6.93 6.51
C CYS A 119 -33.31 7.66 5.83
N GLY A 120 -33.94 7.08 4.80
CA GLY A 120 -35.02 7.74 4.05
C GLY A 120 -34.56 9.00 3.30
N LEU A 121 -33.35 8.97 2.74
CA LEU A 121 -32.76 10.13 2.06
C LEU A 121 -33.24 10.24 0.62
N GLY A 122 -33.57 11.46 0.20
CA GLY A 122 -33.80 11.81 -1.20
C GLY A 122 -32.52 12.33 -1.86
N ILE A 123 -32.47 12.27 -3.19
CA ILE A 123 -31.38 12.82 -3.99
C ILE A 123 -31.94 13.54 -5.21
N ALA A 124 -31.39 14.71 -5.53
CA ALA A 124 -31.71 15.47 -6.73
C ALA A 124 -30.45 16.17 -7.22
N GLY A 125 -30.23 16.27 -8.53
CA GLY A 125 -29.04 16.95 -9.06
C GLY A 125 -28.63 16.49 -10.44
N ASP A 126 -27.42 16.87 -10.82
CA ASP A 126 -26.76 16.52 -12.07
C ASP A 126 -25.35 15.94 -11.82
N ASP A 127 -24.61 15.69 -12.90
CA ASP A 127 -23.26 15.09 -12.83
C ASP A 127 -22.22 15.97 -12.11
N GLY A 128 -22.50 17.26 -11.91
CA GLY A 128 -21.61 18.22 -11.25
C GLY A 128 -21.96 18.46 -9.79
N THR A 129 -23.26 18.52 -9.49
CA THR A 129 -23.78 18.88 -8.16
C THR A 129 -24.98 18.04 -7.81
N VAL A 130 -24.96 17.48 -6.60
CA VAL A 130 -26.02 16.66 -6.06
C VAL A 130 -26.49 17.23 -4.73
N ILE A 131 -27.79 17.35 -4.56
CA ILE A 131 -28.47 17.77 -3.34
C ILE A 131 -29.10 16.54 -2.70
N ILE A 132 -28.62 16.20 -1.50
CA ILE A 132 -29.21 15.18 -0.64
C ILE A 132 -30.28 15.85 0.22
N LEU A 133 -31.49 15.31 0.19
CA LEU A 133 -32.66 15.82 0.88
C LEU A 133 -32.97 14.93 2.09
N LEU A 134 -33.06 15.54 3.28
CA LEU A 134 -33.48 14.85 4.49
C LEU A 134 -34.97 15.09 4.73
N SER A 135 -35.75 14.01 4.80
CA SER A 135 -37.16 14.03 5.20
C SER A 135 -37.31 13.50 6.62
N PRO A 136 -38.22 14.05 7.46
CA PRO A 136 -39.24 15.07 7.16
C PRO A 136 -38.82 16.53 7.45
N ASP A 137 -37.74 16.75 8.21
CA ASP A 137 -37.42 18.06 8.80
C ASP A 137 -36.73 19.07 7.85
N GLY A 138 -36.59 18.74 6.56
CA GLY A 138 -36.30 19.73 5.51
C GLY A 138 -34.84 20.18 5.40
N GLY A 139 -33.89 19.33 5.80
CA GLY A 139 -32.46 19.61 5.65
C GLY A 139 -31.94 19.30 4.25
N THR A 140 -30.99 20.11 3.76
CA THR A 140 -30.31 19.85 2.48
C THR A 140 -28.80 19.79 2.65
N ILE A 141 -28.18 18.83 1.96
CA ILE A 141 -26.73 18.76 1.80
C ILE A 141 -26.41 18.85 0.31
N GLU A 142 -25.80 19.95 -0.10
CA GLU A 142 -25.29 20.10 -1.46
C GLU A 142 -23.84 19.59 -1.52
N CYS A 143 -23.64 18.61 -2.38
CA CYS A 143 -22.38 17.94 -2.63
C CYS A 143 -21.90 18.31 -4.04
N ILE A 144 -20.65 18.76 -4.15
CA ILE A 144 -20.00 18.99 -5.44
C ILE A 144 -19.17 17.76 -5.80
N ASN A 145 -19.21 17.35 -7.07
CA ASN A 145 -18.51 16.19 -7.58
C ASN A 145 -17.01 16.23 -7.21
N ASN A 146 -16.54 15.16 -6.56
CA ASN A 146 -15.13 14.95 -6.16
C ASN A 146 -14.55 16.09 -5.30
N SER A 147 -15.42 16.81 -4.58
CA SER A 147 -15.03 17.93 -3.71
C SER A 147 -15.18 17.59 -2.23
N SER A 148 -14.30 18.13 -1.40
CA SER A 148 -14.45 18.12 0.07
C SER A 148 -15.27 19.30 0.58
N LEU A 149 -15.67 20.22 -0.29
CA LEU A 149 -16.56 21.33 0.03
C LEU A 149 -18.00 20.89 -0.19
N VAL A 150 -18.80 20.97 0.86
CA VAL A 150 -20.25 20.70 0.85
C VAL A 150 -21.00 21.87 1.47
N TYR A 151 -22.27 22.06 1.12
CA TYR A 151 -23.12 23.06 1.76
C TYR A 151 -24.22 22.38 2.55
N ILE A 152 -24.29 22.65 3.86
CA ILE A 152 -25.27 22.06 4.77
C ILE A 152 -26.21 23.16 5.20
N ASN A 153 -27.47 23.10 4.76
CA ASN A 153 -28.43 24.20 4.91
C ASN A 153 -27.81 25.55 4.51
N GLU A 154 -27.23 25.63 3.30
CA GLU A 154 -26.55 26.81 2.73
C GLU A 154 -25.19 27.19 3.36
N ASN A 155 -24.76 26.52 4.44
CA ASN A 155 -23.47 26.80 5.07
C ASN A 155 -22.34 25.98 4.45
N ALA A 156 -21.32 26.66 3.95
CA ALA A 156 -20.13 26.04 3.40
C ALA A 156 -19.31 25.31 4.49
N VAL A 157 -19.10 24.01 4.30
CA VAL A 157 -18.39 23.13 5.22
C VAL A 157 -17.32 22.35 4.45
N ARG A 158 -16.13 22.24 5.04
CA ARG A 158 -15.04 21.44 4.48
C ARG A 158 -14.87 20.14 5.24
N LEU A 159 -15.11 19.03 4.55
CA LEU A 159 -14.93 17.68 5.06
C LEU A 159 -13.46 17.26 5.03
N SER A 160 -13.12 16.25 5.83
CA SER A 160 -11.80 15.60 5.79
C SER A 160 -11.55 14.81 4.50
N ALA A 161 -12.61 14.34 3.85
CA ALA A 161 -12.58 13.53 2.65
C ALA A 161 -13.61 14.04 1.61
N PRO A 162 -13.31 13.94 0.29
CA PRO A 162 -14.23 14.39 -0.75
C PRO A 162 -15.43 13.46 -0.90
N VAL A 163 -16.57 13.98 -1.35
CA VAL A 163 -17.70 13.17 -1.84
C VAL A 163 -17.38 12.71 -3.26
N LEU A 164 -17.45 11.41 -3.54
CA LEU A 164 -17.07 10.86 -4.84
C LEU A 164 -18.31 10.49 -5.66
N PHE A 165 -18.37 10.94 -6.90
CA PHE A 165 -19.43 10.57 -7.83
C PHE A 165 -18.87 9.48 -8.73
N GLU A 166 -19.30 8.24 -8.49
CA GLU A 166 -18.92 7.10 -9.31
C GLU A 166 -20.08 6.77 -10.25
N ALA A 167 -19.79 6.01 -11.32
CA ALA A 167 -20.78 5.73 -12.37
C ALA A 167 -22.00 4.95 -11.86
N GLU A 168 -21.85 4.16 -10.80
CA GLU A 168 -22.90 3.30 -10.25
C GLU A 168 -23.57 3.88 -9.00
N ASP A 169 -22.85 4.67 -8.20
CA ASP A 169 -23.38 5.23 -6.95
C ASP A 169 -22.55 6.43 -6.48
N TYR A 170 -23.11 7.20 -5.55
CA TYR A 170 -22.38 8.25 -4.85
C TYR A 170 -21.74 7.68 -3.58
N LYS A 171 -20.44 7.91 -3.40
CA LYS A 171 -19.74 7.50 -2.18
C LYS A 171 -19.68 8.67 -1.22
N ILE A 172 -20.38 8.52 -0.11
CA ILE A 172 -20.45 9.52 0.96
C ILE A 172 -19.40 9.18 2.02
N PRO A 173 -18.50 10.12 2.39
CA PRO A 173 -17.52 9.87 3.44
C PRO A 173 -18.21 9.71 4.79
N ILE A 174 -17.76 8.74 5.60
CA ILE A 174 -18.36 8.44 6.91
C ILE A 174 -18.35 9.65 7.86
N ASP A 175 -17.35 10.53 7.71
CA ASP A 175 -17.23 11.80 8.46
C ASP A 175 -18.46 12.70 8.27
N LEU A 176 -19.03 12.76 7.05
CA LEU A 176 -20.26 13.53 6.82
C LEU A 176 -21.43 12.99 7.67
N ILE A 177 -21.52 11.66 7.76
CA ILE A 177 -22.59 10.98 8.49
C ILE A 177 -22.41 11.18 9.99
N GLU A 178 -21.24 10.91 10.52
CA GLU A 178 -20.95 11.04 11.96
C GLU A 178 -21.09 12.50 12.45
N SER A 179 -20.54 13.44 11.68
CA SER A 179 -20.43 14.84 12.06
C SER A 179 -21.71 15.65 11.84
N TYR A 180 -22.53 15.28 10.85
CA TYR A 180 -23.65 16.12 10.41
C TYR A 180 -25.01 15.43 10.39
N LEU A 181 -25.09 14.10 10.36
CA LEU A 181 -26.36 13.41 10.53
C LEU A 181 -26.61 13.15 12.03
N SER A 182 -27.75 13.63 12.51
CA SER A 182 -28.31 13.32 13.83
C SER A 182 -29.29 12.16 13.69
N GLY A 183 -29.48 11.40 14.77
CA GLY A 183 -30.36 10.22 14.75
C GLY A 183 -29.73 8.97 14.11
N VAL A 184 -28.55 9.06 13.52
CA VAL A 184 -27.76 7.91 13.02
C VAL A 184 -26.59 7.67 13.97
N GLU A 185 -26.40 6.41 14.38
CA GLU A 185 -25.28 6.01 15.23
C GLU A 185 -24.19 5.34 14.39
N VAL A 186 -22.96 5.84 14.50
CA VAL A 186 -21.77 5.25 13.86
C VAL A 186 -20.88 4.68 14.97
N ASN A 187 -20.58 3.38 14.90
CA ASN A 187 -19.77 2.68 15.89
C ASN A 187 -18.61 1.91 15.24
N TYR A 188 -17.41 2.07 15.79
CA TYR A 188 -16.19 1.42 15.33
C TYR A 188 -15.73 0.34 16.30
N ASP A 189 -15.87 -0.93 15.89
CA ASP A 189 -15.26 -2.07 16.58
C ASP A 189 -13.83 -2.28 16.05
N LYS A 190 -12.84 -1.78 16.81
CA LYS A 190 -11.41 -1.92 16.48
C LYS A 190 -10.91 -3.37 16.56
N THR A 191 -11.58 -4.24 17.31
CA THR A 191 -11.18 -5.63 17.45
C THR A 191 -11.58 -6.43 16.22
N LYS A 192 -12.78 -6.16 15.70
CA LYS A 192 -13.33 -6.84 14.51
C LYS A 192 -13.06 -6.09 13.22
N MET A 193 -12.42 -4.92 13.27
CA MET A 193 -12.25 -4.01 12.13
C MET A 193 -13.59 -3.77 11.42
N LEU A 194 -14.62 -3.46 12.20
CA LEU A 194 -16.00 -3.31 11.71
C LEU A 194 -16.56 -1.93 12.07
N CYS A 195 -17.00 -1.19 11.06
CA CYS A 195 -17.82 0.00 11.22
C CYS A 195 -19.29 -0.39 11.07
N THR A 196 -20.11 0.00 12.05
CA THR A 196 -21.54 -0.24 12.05
C THR A 196 -22.27 1.10 12.02
N VAL A 197 -23.16 1.27 11.06
CA VAL A 197 -24.05 2.43 10.93
C VAL A 197 -25.47 1.97 11.23
N THR A 198 -26.09 2.53 12.26
CA THR A 198 -27.42 2.14 12.72
C THR A 198 -28.37 3.31 12.64
N ALA A 199 -29.51 3.11 11.97
CA ALA A 199 -30.62 4.05 11.94
C ALA A 199 -31.84 3.49 12.71
N PRO A 200 -32.56 4.34 13.46
CA PRO A 200 -33.75 3.95 14.20
C PRO A 200 -34.94 3.65 13.26
N GLU A 201 -35.94 2.92 13.76
CA GLU A 201 -37.11 2.49 12.98
C GLU A 201 -37.97 3.64 12.44
N LYS A 202 -37.91 4.81 13.08
CA LYS A 202 -38.54 6.04 12.59
C LYS A 202 -37.49 6.98 11.99
N SER A 203 -37.54 7.13 10.66
CA SER A 203 -36.77 8.14 9.92
C SER A 203 -37.07 9.58 10.32
N GLU A 204 -38.21 9.81 11.01
CA GLU A 204 -38.62 11.12 11.55
C GLU A 204 -37.63 11.74 12.55
N ASN A 205 -36.64 10.99 13.03
CA ASN A 205 -35.65 11.50 13.99
C ASN A 205 -34.31 11.89 13.35
N ILE A 206 -34.16 11.70 12.03
CA ILE A 206 -32.89 11.98 11.34
C ILE A 206 -32.87 13.43 10.89
N THR A 207 -31.97 14.22 11.48
CA THR A 207 -31.86 15.68 11.26
C THR A 207 -30.42 16.10 11.00
N LEU A 208 -30.20 17.32 10.49
CA LEU A 208 -28.85 17.86 10.29
C LEU A 208 -28.34 18.56 11.55
N LYS A 209 -27.14 18.20 12.01
CA LYS A 209 -26.42 18.95 13.03
C LYS A 209 -25.88 20.22 12.39
N VAL A 210 -26.38 21.38 12.82
CA VAL A 210 -25.78 22.67 12.45
C VAL A 210 -24.51 22.83 13.29
N GLN A 211 -23.35 22.66 12.67
CA GLN A 211 -22.10 23.10 13.27
C GLN A 211 -21.96 24.60 13.01
N ILE A 212 -22.31 25.41 14.00
CA ILE A 212 -21.96 26.84 14.00
C ILE A 212 -20.42 26.88 13.87
N PRO A 213 -19.84 27.57 12.86
CA PRO A 213 -18.40 27.67 12.75
C PRO A 213 -17.85 28.23 14.05
N LYS A 214 -16.91 27.50 14.70
CA LYS A 214 -16.12 28.08 15.80
C LYS A 214 -15.58 29.41 15.28
N GLU A 215 -15.94 30.52 15.94
CA GLU A 215 -15.46 31.85 15.59
C GLU A 215 -13.97 31.77 15.28
N ILE A 216 -13.61 32.11 14.05
CA ILE A 216 -12.22 32.31 13.68
C ILE A 216 -11.75 33.42 14.60
N SER A 217 -10.91 33.10 15.59
CA SER A 217 -10.29 34.10 16.45
C SER A 217 -9.73 35.18 15.54
N LYS A 218 -10.19 36.42 15.69
CA LYS A 218 -9.78 37.54 14.83
C LYS A 218 -8.27 37.45 14.61
N PRO A 219 -7.80 37.41 13.35
CA PRO A 219 -6.37 37.43 13.09
C PRO A 219 -5.76 38.61 13.84
N TYR A 220 -4.81 38.31 14.72
CA TYR A 220 -4.02 39.32 15.41
C TYR A 220 -3.11 39.97 14.37
N PHE A 221 -3.50 41.14 13.89
CA PHE A 221 -2.64 41.98 13.08
C PHE A 221 -1.81 42.86 14.04
N PRO A 222 -0.49 42.69 14.12
CA PRO A 222 0.35 43.62 14.88
C PRO A 222 0.19 45.03 14.31
N ASP A 223 0.13 46.05 15.19
CA ASP A 223 -0.15 47.45 14.84
C ASP A 223 0.91 48.13 13.94
N GLU A 224 1.94 47.40 13.48
CA GLU A 224 3.02 47.92 12.62
C GLU A 224 2.55 48.44 11.24
N TYR A 225 1.32 48.13 10.83
CA TYR A 225 0.79 48.55 9.52
C TYR A 225 0.00 49.87 9.54
N LYS A 226 -0.17 50.52 10.71
CA LYS A 226 -0.95 51.77 10.82
C LYS A 226 -0.17 53.05 10.47
N THR A 227 1.09 52.96 10.05
CA THR A 227 1.98 54.14 9.95
C THR A 227 2.23 54.64 8.53
N TYR A 228 1.30 54.48 7.58
CA TYR A 228 1.41 55.10 6.25
C TYR A 228 0.07 55.63 5.75
N SER A 229 -0.53 56.54 6.51
CA SER A 229 -1.60 57.38 5.99
C SER A 229 -1.66 58.69 6.76
N GLU A 230 -0.60 59.47 6.67
CA GLU A 230 -0.61 60.89 6.99
C GLU A 230 0.56 61.55 6.26
N THR A 231 0.32 61.94 5.01
CA THR A 231 0.98 63.08 4.32
C THR A 231 0.36 63.17 2.93
N SER A 232 -0.57 64.10 2.74
CA SER A 232 -0.26 65.39 2.10
C SER A 232 -1.56 66.09 1.76
N ASP A 233 -1.84 67.15 2.52
CA ASP A 233 -2.63 68.27 2.05
C ASP A 233 -2.21 68.65 0.63
N ILE A 234 -3.15 68.64 -0.31
CA ILE A 234 -3.03 69.43 -1.53
C ILE A 234 -4.33 70.21 -1.65
N SER A 235 -4.26 71.43 -1.13
CA SER A 235 -5.15 72.54 -1.47
C SER A 235 -5.04 72.87 -2.96
N GLN A 236 -6.19 72.86 -3.65
CA GLN A 236 -6.58 73.79 -4.71
C GLN A 236 -8.08 74.07 -4.61
#